data_AF-A0A261ARP4-F1
#
_entry.id   AF-A0A261ARP4-F1
#
_cell.length_a   1.000
_cell.length_b   1.000
_cell.length_c   1.000
_cell.angle_alpha   90.00
_cell.angle_beta   90.00
_cell.angle_gamma   90.00
#
_symmetry.space_group_name_H-M   'P 1'
#
loop_
_entity.id
_entity.type
_entity.pdbx_description
1 polymer ?
#
loop_
_entity_poly.entity_id
_entity_poly.type
_entity_poly.pdbx_seq_one_letter_code
_entity_poly.pdbx_strand_id
1 'polypeptide(L)'
;ISYFVLFIEAENEMWEYLKTSTDVLHDYYHKFGVQWIHDNKNRLMNLTGNSITHIENVLRLYRNEDRATGQIIKAFSYTPEQRDGLLEAFNLNPSISPVEIGELSDKTGLTRSQITSWFSKQRKIQNGTVVKKKRRVRPAYFSIENILSDKFPEKKKKMKFI
;
A
#
# COMPACT_ATOMS: atom_id res chain seq x y z
N ILE A 1 3.34 7.36 -25.87
CA ILE A 1 2.24 6.50 -25.37
C ILE A 1 1.96 6.94 -23.94
N SER A 2 0.71 7.30 -23.62
CA SER A 2 0.36 7.83 -22.28
C SER A 2 0.47 6.73 -21.21
N TYR A 3 0.91 7.07 -19.99
CA TYR A 3 0.96 6.14 -18.85
C TYR A 3 -0.40 5.46 -18.57
N PHE A 4 -1.49 6.19 -18.81
CA PHE A 4 -2.84 5.67 -18.70
C PHE A 4 -3.09 4.50 -19.66
N VAL A 5 -2.60 4.56 -20.90
CA VAL A 5 -2.79 3.50 -21.90
C VAL A 5 -2.03 2.24 -21.49
N LEU A 6 -0.78 2.38 -21.04
CA LEU A 6 0.03 1.25 -20.58
C LEU A 6 -0.54 0.60 -19.31
N PHE A 7 -1.11 1.39 -18.40
CA PHE A 7 -1.74 0.87 -17.18
C PHE A 7 -3.04 0.12 -17.50
N ILE A 8 -3.89 0.67 -18.37
CA ILE A 8 -5.14 0.03 -18.80
C ILE A 8 -4.84 -1.26 -19.59
N GLU A 9 -3.82 -1.25 -20.45
CA GLU A 9 -3.37 -2.45 -21.17
C GLU A 9 -2.91 -3.55 -20.19
N ALA A 10 -2.04 -3.21 -19.23
CA ALA A 10 -1.58 -4.18 -18.22
C ALA A 10 -2.71 -4.68 -17.30
N GLU A 11 -3.66 -3.82 -16.96
CA GLU A 11 -4.84 -4.22 -16.17
C GLU A 11 -5.75 -5.16 -16.98
N ASN A 12 -5.97 -4.85 -18.27
CA ASN A 12 -6.75 -5.71 -19.16
C ASN A 12 -6.07 -7.06 -19.37
N GLU A 13 -4.75 -7.09 -19.59
CA GLU A 13 -3.98 -8.33 -19.69
C GLU A 13 -4.08 -9.19 -18.42
N MET A 14 -4.00 -8.55 -17.25
CA MET A 14 -4.24 -9.23 -15.97
C MET A 14 -5.62 -9.88 -15.95
N TRP A 15 -6.66 -9.13 -16.30
CA TRP A 15 -8.03 -9.63 -16.25
C TRP A 15 -8.30 -10.74 -17.25
N GLU A 16 -7.75 -10.66 -18.47
CA GLU A 16 -7.84 -11.75 -19.44
C GLU A 16 -7.14 -13.02 -18.94
N TYR A 17 -5.96 -12.88 -18.33
CA TYR A 17 -5.27 -14.00 -17.72
C TYR A 17 -6.11 -14.65 -16.61
N LEU A 18 -6.70 -13.85 -15.71
CA LEU A 18 -7.49 -14.35 -14.59
C LEU A 18 -8.73 -15.13 -15.02
N LYS A 19 -9.32 -14.86 -16.20
CA LYS A 19 -10.44 -15.66 -16.73
C LYS A 19 -10.08 -17.11 -17.02
N THR A 20 -8.82 -17.39 -17.27
CA THR A 20 -8.31 -18.73 -17.56
C THR A 20 -7.63 -19.38 -16.37
N SER A 21 -7.48 -18.64 -15.25
CA SER A 21 -6.79 -19.13 -14.07
C SER A 21 -7.64 -20.15 -13.31
N THR A 22 -7.00 -21.24 -12.89
CA THR A 22 -7.58 -22.24 -12.00
C THR A 22 -7.81 -21.73 -10.59
N ASP A 23 -6.98 -20.80 -10.10
CA ASP A 23 -7.15 -20.14 -8.80
C ASP A 23 -7.00 -18.63 -8.96
N VAL A 24 -8.12 -18.00 -9.33
CA VAL A 24 -8.24 -16.58 -9.59
C VAL A 24 -7.73 -15.74 -8.42
N LEU A 25 -8.06 -16.11 -7.18
CA LEU A 25 -7.72 -15.30 -6.01
C LEU A 25 -6.24 -15.41 -5.65
N HIS A 26 -5.67 -16.61 -5.77
CA HIS A 26 -4.24 -16.82 -5.61
C HIS A 26 -3.44 -16.04 -6.65
N ASP A 27 -3.77 -16.17 -7.94
CA ASP A 27 -3.05 -15.48 -9.01
C ASP A 27 -3.22 -13.97 -8.95
N TYR A 28 -4.43 -13.48 -8.68
CA TYR A 28 -4.69 -12.05 -8.47
C TYR A 28 -3.78 -11.47 -7.38
N TYR A 29 -3.57 -12.22 -6.31
CA TYR A 29 -2.82 -11.77 -5.15
C TYR A 29 -1.30 -11.93 -5.31
N HIS A 30 -0.81 -13.12 -5.68
CA HIS A 30 0.62 -13.42 -5.75
C HIS A 30 1.27 -12.95 -7.06
N LYS A 31 0.56 -13.00 -8.19
CA LYS A 31 1.14 -12.67 -9.50
C LYS A 31 1.08 -11.17 -9.82
N PHE A 32 -0.03 -10.52 -9.46
CA PHE A 32 -0.24 -9.10 -9.76
C PHE A 32 -0.02 -8.19 -8.55
N GLY A 33 0.12 -8.74 -7.33
CA GLY A 33 0.49 -7.99 -6.14
C GLY A 33 -0.53 -6.93 -5.71
N VAL A 34 -1.78 -7.03 -6.20
CA VAL A 34 -2.80 -6.00 -6.00
C VAL A 34 -3.45 -6.19 -4.63
N GLN A 35 -2.91 -5.49 -3.63
CA GLN A 35 -3.42 -5.52 -2.25
C GLN A 35 -4.79 -4.85 -2.09
N TRP A 36 -5.24 -4.10 -3.11
CA TRP A 36 -6.42 -3.24 -3.05
C TRP A 36 -7.64 -3.93 -3.66
N ILE A 37 -8.43 -4.55 -2.79
CA ILE A 37 -9.66 -5.25 -3.17
C ILE A 37 -10.72 -4.23 -3.65
N HIS A 38 -10.70 -3.00 -3.14
CA HIS A 38 -11.78 -2.01 -3.29
C HIS A 38 -12.10 -1.59 -4.72
N ASP A 39 -11.09 -1.46 -5.58
CA ASP A 39 -11.31 -1.04 -6.97
C ASP A 39 -11.77 -2.22 -7.85
N ASN A 40 -11.47 -3.46 -7.42
CA ASN A 40 -11.66 -4.69 -8.19
C ASN A 40 -12.76 -5.61 -7.63
N LYS A 41 -13.48 -5.19 -6.59
CA LYS A 41 -14.49 -6.00 -5.86
C LYS A 41 -15.47 -6.67 -6.80
N ASN A 42 -16.13 -5.85 -7.61
CA ASN A 42 -17.20 -6.32 -8.49
C ASN A 42 -16.67 -7.27 -9.56
N ARG A 43 -15.47 -6.99 -10.09
CA ARG A 43 -14.82 -7.86 -11.09
C ARG A 43 -14.44 -9.21 -10.48
N LEU A 44 -13.86 -9.24 -9.28
CA LEU A 44 -13.54 -10.49 -8.57
C LEU A 44 -14.80 -11.28 -8.19
N MET A 45 -15.86 -10.62 -7.76
CA MET A 45 -17.15 -11.27 -7.49
C MET A 45 -17.73 -11.91 -8.74
N ASN A 46 -17.75 -11.17 -9.86
CA ASN A 46 -18.26 -11.68 -11.13
C ASN A 46 -17.43 -12.84 -11.67
N LEU A 47 -16.10 -12.79 -11.50
CA LEU A 47 -15.19 -13.80 -12.03
C LEU A 47 -15.20 -15.09 -11.21
N THR A 48 -15.32 -14.97 -9.88
CA THR A 48 -15.23 -16.13 -8.97
C THR A 48 -16.58 -16.66 -8.53
N GLY A 49 -17.67 -15.90 -8.74
CA GLY A 49 -19.00 -16.19 -8.19
C GLY A 49 -19.10 -16.07 -6.66
N ASN A 50 -18.03 -15.66 -5.99
CA ASN A 50 -17.96 -15.58 -4.53
C ASN A 50 -18.49 -14.25 -3.99
N SER A 51 -18.96 -14.28 -2.74
CA SER A 51 -19.29 -13.06 -2.02
C SER A 51 -18.04 -12.24 -1.72
N ILE A 52 -18.20 -10.92 -1.60
CA ILE A 52 -17.09 -10.03 -1.27
C ILE A 52 -16.40 -10.41 0.06
N THR A 53 -17.18 -10.84 1.05
CA THR A 53 -16.66 -11.26 2.36
C THR A 53 -15.79 -12.51 2.23
N HIS A 54 -16.19 -13.47 1.40
CA HIS A 54 -15.38 -14.65 1.13
C HIS A 54 -14.05 -14.28 0.48
N ILE A 55 -14.09 -13.44 -0.56
CA ILE A 55 -12.89 -12.94 -1.24
C ILE A 55 -11.96 -12.21 -0.26
N GLU A 56 -12.50 -11.32 0.58
CA GLU A 56 -11.72 -10.59 1.59
C GLU A 56 -11.08 -11.54 2.62
N ASN A 57 -11.78 -12.61 3.01
CA ASN A 57 -11.26 -13.62 3.93
C ASN A 57 -10.10 -14.40 3.31
N VAL A 58 -10.25 -14.90 2.09
CA VAL A 58 -9.20 -15.65 1.37
C VAL A 58 -7.95 -14.80 1.20
N LEU A 59 -8.10 -13.57 0.69
CA LEU A 59 -6.97 -12.66 0.52
C LEU A 59 -6.32 -12.26 1.85
N ARG A 60 -7.07 -12.28 2.96
CA ARG A 60 -6.52 -12.10 4.30
C ARG A 60 -5.71 -13.31 4.76
N LEU A 61 -6.12 -14.53 4.39
CA LEU A 61 -5.36 -15.74 4.69
C LEU A 61 -4.00 -15.73 3.98
N TYR A 62 -3.95 -15.43 2.68
CA TYR A 62 -2.67 -15.32 1.95
C TYR A 62 -1.73 -14.28 2.59
N ARG A 63 -2.26 -13.11 2.99
CA ARG A 63 -1.48 -12.10 3.74
C ARG A 63 -0.91 -12.63 5.06
N ASN A 64 -1.64 -13.50 5.75
CA ASN A 64 -1.19 -14.06 7.01
C ASN A 64 -0.15 -15.16 6.77
N GLU A 65 -0.33 -15.98 5.74
CA GLU A 65 0.59 -17.04 5.33
C GLU A 65 1.94 -16.47 4.88
N ASP A 66 1.94 -15.43 4.04
CA ASP A 66 3.17 -14.76 3.62
C ASP A 66 3.94 -14.16 4.82
N ARG A 67 3.20 -13.59 5.78
CA ARG A 67 3.80 -13.09 7.03
C ARG A 67 4.38 -14.22 7.88
N ALA A 68 3.71 -15.35 7.97
CA ALA A 68 4.14 -16.51 8.75
C ALA A 68 5.38 -17.18 8.15
N THR A 69 5.47 -17.22 6.82
CA THR A 69 6.61 -17.76 6.06
C THR A 69 7.78 -16.78 5.94
N GLY A 70 7.61 -15.55 6.44
CA GLY A 70 8.64 -14.51 6.37
C GLY A 70 8.76 -13.85 4.99
N GLN A 71 7.84 -14.14 4.06
CA GLN A 71 7.73 -13.37 2.82
C GLN A 71 7.26 -11.94 3.13
N ILE A 72 8.19 -10.99 3.01
CA ILE A 72 7.86 -9.57 3.07
C ILE A 72 7.28 -9.19 1.72
N ILE A 73 5.96 -9.29 1.57
CA ILE A 73 5.30 -8.63 0.46
C ILE A 73 5.58 -7.14 0.60
N LYS A 74 6.25 -6.58 -0.41
CA LYS A 74 6.55 -5.16 -0.46
C LYS A 74 5.21 -4.40 -0.37
N ALA A 75 4.98 -3.72 0.75
CA ALA A 75 3.84 -2.84 0.88
C ALA A 75 3.86 -1.85 -0.29
N PHE A 76 2.69 -1.62 -0.90
CA PHE A 76 2.58 -0.66 -1.97
C PHE A 76 3.21 0.67 -1.54
N SER A 77 4.17 1.13 -2.34
CA SER A 77 4.91 2.36 -2.10
C SER A 77 4.89 3.13 -3.40
N TYR A 78 4.31 4.33 -3.34
CA TYR A 78 4.37 5.31 -4.42
C TYR A 78 5.82 5.47 -4.91
N THR A 79 6.04 5.60 -6.22
CA THR A 79 7.35 5.99 -6.75
C THR A 79 7.65 7.45 -6.38
N PRO A 80 8.91 7.92 -6.45
CA PRO A 80 9.22 9.34 -6.26
C PRO A 80 8.37 10.24 -7.16
N GLU A 81 8.25 9.90 -8.43
CA GLU A 81 7.53 10.67 -9.45
C GLU A 81 6.02 10.74 -9.13
N GLN A 82 5.44 9.61 -8.69
CA GLN A 82 4.05 9.57 -8.24
C GLN A 82 3.83 10.44 -6.99
N ARG A 83 4.80 10.44 -6.05
CA ARG A 83 4.70 11.29 -4.85
C ARG A 83 4.78 12.77 -5.20
N ASP A 84 5.68 13.14 -6.10
CA ASP A 84 5.86 14.52 -6.52
C ASP A 84 4.61 15.02 -7.25
N GLY A 85 4.06 14.23 -8.18
CA GLY A 85 2.80 14.57 -8.84
C GLY A 85 1.61 14.72 -7.88
N LEU A 86 1.51 13.83 -6.87
CA LEU A 86 0.49 13.95 -5.81
C LEU A 86 0.70 15.20 -4.95
N LEU A 87 1.94 15.55 -4.63
CA LEU A 87 2.27 16.71 -3.79
C LEU A 87 2.00 18.03 -4.51
N GLU A 88 2.39 18.13 -5.78
CA GLU A 88 2.08 19.30 -6.62
C GLU A 88 0.57 19.50 -6.71
N ALA A 89 -0.20 18.46 -7.02
CA ALA A 89 -1.65 18.53 -7.07
C ALA A 89 -2.27 18.92 -5.70
N PHE A 90 -1.72 18.43 -4.59
CA PHE A 90 -2.17 18.77 -3.26
C PHE A 90 -1.90 20.24 -2.89
N ASN A 91 -0.75 20.77 -3.28
CA ASN A 91 -0.39 22.16 -3.03
C ASN A 91 -1.29 23.12 -3.81
N LEU A 92 -1.71 22.73 -5.02
CA LEU A 92 -2.66 23.48 -5.83
C LEU A 92 -4.08 23.43 -5.22
N ASN A 93 -4.56 22.22 -4.90
CA ASN A 93 -5.90 22.03 -4.36
C ASN A 93 -5.97 20.84 -3.38
N PRO A 94 -5.91 21.09 -2.05
CA PRO A 94 -6.05 20.04 -1.03
C PRO A 94 -7.42 19.34 -1.01
N SER A 95 -8.44 19.95 -1.63
CA SER A 95 -9.82 19.49 -1.72
C SER A 95 -10.17 19.12 -3.17
N ILE A 96 -9.36 18.22 -3.73
CA ILE A 96 -9.48 17.74 -5.11
C ILE A 96 -10.88 17.18 -5.44
N SER A 97 -11.43 17.59 -6.57
CA SER A 97 -12.72 17.16 -7.09
C SER A 97 -12.67 15.78 -7.76
N PRO A 98 -13.82 15.10 -7.98
CA PRO A 98 -13.87 13.82 -8.69
C PRO A 98 -13.28 13.86 -10.11
N VAL A 99 -13.35 15.00 -10.79
CA VAL A 99 -12.80 15.17 -12.15
C VAL A 99 -11.28 15.25 -12.08
N GLU A 100 -10.74 16.11 -11.21
CA GLU A 100 -9.30 16.25 -11.00
C GLU A 100 -8.66 14.95 -10.48
N ILE A 101 -9.38 14.16 -9.66
CA ILE A 101 -8.94 12.82 -9.26
C ILE A 101 -8.78 11.90 -10.48
N GLY A 102 -9.67 12.02 -11.48
CA GLY A 102 -9.56 11.28 -12.73
C GLY A 102 -8.32 11.68 -13.50
N GLU A 103 -8.13 12.97 -13.74
CA GLU A 103 -6.94 13.47 -14.44
C GLU A 103 -5.63 13.09 -13.74
N LEU A 104 -5.61 13.12 -12.40
CA LEU A 104 -4.44 12.73 -11.62
C LEU A 104 -4.21 11.21 -11.66
N SER A 105 -5.28 10.41 -11.75
CA SER A 105 -5.22 8.97 -11.99
C SER A 105 -4.55 8.69 -13.34
N ASP A 106 -4.98 9.40 -14.38
CA ASP A 106 -4.44 9.24 -15.73
C ASP A 106 -2.96 9.62 -15.82
N LYS A 107 -2.56 10.69 -15.12
CA LYS A 107 -1.17 11.17 -15.09
C LYS A 107 -0.23 10.27 -14.28
N THR A 108 -0.71 9.68 -13.17
CA THR A 108 0.15 8.97 -12.21
C THR A 108 0.06 7.45 -12.29
N GLY A 109 -0.94 6.92 -13.01
CA GLY A 109 -1.26 5.48 -13.03
C GLY A 109 -1.77 4.95 -11.68
N LEU A 110 -2.14 5.85 -10.76
CA LEU A 110 -2.70 5.49 -9.45
C LEU A 110 -4.20 5.36 -9.55
N THR A 111 -4.78 4.46 -8.77
CA THR A 111 -6.24 4.34 -8.73
C THR A 111 -6.86 5.55 -8.02
N ARG A 112 -8.12 5.84 -8.36
CA ARG A 112 -8.90 6.90 -7.69
C ARG A 112 -8.96 6.70 -6.17
N SER A 113 -9.03 5.45 -5.70
CA SER A 113 -9.02 5.10 -4.28
C SER A 113 -7.66 5.38 -3.62
N GLN A 114 -6.55 5.09 -4.31
CA GLN A 114 -5.20 5.42 -3.83
C GLN A 114 -5.03 6.94 -3.68
N ILE A 115 -5.45 7.70 -4.69
CA ILE A 115 -5.39 9.17 -4.69
C ILE A 115 -6.24 9.74 -3.55
N THR A 116 -7.52 9.38 -3.47
CA THR A 116 -8.43 9.86 -2.42
C THR A 116 -7.92 9.52 -1.01
N SER A 117 -7.42 8.30 -0.82
CA SER A 117 -6.82 7.87 0.45
C SER A 117 -5.58 8.68 0.80
N TRP A 118 -4.72 8.95 -0.18
CA TRP A 118 -3.52 9.75 0.00
C TRP A 118 -3.86 11.20 0.37
N PHE A 119 -4.80 11.84 -0.35
CA PHE A 119 -5.25 13.22 -0.07
C PHE A 119 -5.87 13.33 1.32
N SER A 120 -6.73 12.38 1.69
CA SER A 120 -7.33 12.32 3.03
C SER A 120 -6.27 12.20 4.13
N LYS A 121 -5.23 11.38 3.89
CA LYS A 121 -4.09 11.26 4.81
C LYS A 121 -3.27 12.54 4.88
N GLN A 122 -3.00 13.23 3.77
CA GLN A 122 -2.25 14.48 3.79
C GLN A 122 -3.01 15.60 4.52
N ARG A 123 -4.33 15.74 4.32
CA ARG A 123 -5.13 16.71 5.08
C ARG A 123 -5.08 16.43 6.58
N LYS A 124 -5.17 15.16 6.99
CA LYS A 124 -5.02 14.77 8.40
C LYS A 124 -3.66 15.16 8.97
N ILE A 125 -2.60 15.05 8.18
CA ILE A 125 -1.25 15.47 8.58
C ILE A 125 -1.15 17.00 8.66
N GLN A 126 -1.68 17.72 7.66
CA GLN A 126 -1.71 19.19 7.63
C GLN A 126 -2.47 19.77 8.83
N ASN A 127 -3.60 19.15 9.18
CA ASN A 127 -4.44 19.55 10.31
C ASN A 127 -3.87 19.10 11.68
N GLY A 128 -2.69 18.49 11.72
CA GLY A 128 -2.06 18.02 12.96
C GLY A 128 -2.73 16.80 13.61
N THR A 129 -3.84 16.29 13.06
CA THR A 129 -4.56 15.12 13.59
C THR A 129 -3.77 13.81 13.51
N VAL A 130 -2.78 13.75 12.61
CA VAL A 130 -1.87 12.61 12.47
C VAL A 130 -0.43 13.12 12.40
N VAL A 131 0.37 12.83 13.43
CA VAL A 131 1.80 13.12 13.40
C VAL A 131 2.49 12.15 12.44
N LYS A 132 3.28 12.66 11.48
CA LYS A 132 4.19 11.81 10.70
C LYS A 132 5.12 11.08 11.67
N LYS A 133 4.95 9.76 11.83
CA LYS A 133 5.87 8.96 12.65
C LYS A 133 7.28 9.14 12.09
N LYS A 134 8.18 9.83 12.81
CA LYS A 134 9.61 9.79 12.52
C LYS A 134 10.02 8.31 12.58
N ARG A 135 10.80 7.85 11.59
CA ARG A 135 11.44 6.52 11.67
C ARG A 135 12.21 6.50 12.99
N ARG A 136 11.78 5.67 13.94
CA ARG A 136 12.55 5.45 15.15
C ARG A 136 13.83 4.75 14.71
N VAL A 137 14.95 5.47 14.74
CA VAL A 137 16.27 4.84 14.67
C VAL A 137 16.30 3.88 15.86
N ARG A 138 16.51 2.58 15.62
CA ARG A 138 16.67 1.64 16.72
C ARG A 138 17.87 2.16 17.53
N PRO A 139 17.72 2.45 18.83
CA PRO A 139 18.84 2.90 19.64
C PRO A 139 19.98 1.89 19.51
N ALA A 140 21.22 2.34 19.33
CA ALA A 140 22.39 1.47 19.17
C ALA A 140 22.50 0.42 20.29
N TYR A 141 21.91 0.70 21.45
CA TYR A 141 21.75 -0.26 22.54
C TYR A 141 21.11 -1.60 22.12
N PHE A 142 20.09 -1.59 21.26
CA PHE A 142 19.39 -2.79 20.81
C PHE A 142 19.93 -3.33 19.47
N SER A 143 21.13 -2.91 19.04
CA SER A 143 21.79 -3.54 17.89
C SER A 143 22.28 -4.95 18.27
N ILE A 144 22.34 -5.84 17.29
CA ILE A 144 22.84 -7.21 17.50
C ILE A 144 24.30 -7.16 17.98
N GLU A 145 25.12 -6.31 17.37
CA GLU A 145 26.53 -6.08 17.77
C GLU A 145 26.65 -5.67 19.23
N ASN A 146 25.76 -4.79 19.73
CA ASN A 146 25.79 -4.36 21.11
C ASN A 146 25.28 -5.43 22.06
N ILE A 147 24.22 -6.18 21.70
CA ILE A 147 23.67 -7.29 22.51
C ILE A 147 24.66 -8.44 22.63
N LEU A 148 25.42 -8.74 21.57
CA LEU A 148 26.45 -9.77 21.53
C LEU A 148 27.80 -9.29 22.08
N SER A 149 27.93 -8.02 22.45
CA SER A 149 29.14 -7.51 23.08
C SER A 149 29.20 -7.92 24.55
N ASP A 150 30.40 -8.20 25.05
CA ASP A 150 30.64 -8.57 26.45
C ASP A 150 30.26 -7.45 27.46
N LYS A 151 29.83 -6.27 26.97
CA LYS A 151 29.51 -5.09 27.79
C LYS A 151 27.99 -4.81 27.91
N PHE A 152 27.12 -5.77 27.57
CA PHE A 152 25.66 -5.60 27.56
C PHE A 152 24.89 -6.18 28.78
N PRO A 153 24.19 -5.37 29.61
CA PRO A 153 24.29 -3.92 29.73
C PRO A 153 24.68 -3.46 31.14
N GLU A 154 25.84 -2.81 31.27
CA GLU A 154 26.29 -2.16 32.50
C GLU A 154 25.61 -0.81 32.81
N LYS A 155 24.55 -0.42 32.08
CA LYS A 155 23.84 0.86 32.33
C LYS A 155 22.38 0.68 32.77
N LYS A 156 22.18 0.19 33.99
CA LYS A 156 20.95 0.48 34.75
C LYS A 156 21.10 1.80 35.53
N LYS A 157 21.08 2.96 34.86
CA LYS A 157 20.90 4.24 35.56
C LYS A 157 19.93 5.17 34.83
N LYS A 158 18.70 5.20 35.36
CA LYS A 158 17.68 6.27 35.37
C LYS A 158 17.14 6.74 34.01
N MET A 159 16.14 6.03 33.48
CA MET A 159 15.05 6.69 32.72
C MET A 159 13.91 6.96 33.71
N LYS A 160 13.81 8.20 34.22
CA LYS A 160 12.54 8.70 34.74
C LYS A 160 11.71 9.06 33.51
N PHE A 161 10.58 8.37 33.31
CA PHE A 161 9.56 8.84 32.40
C PHE A 161 8.97 10.11 33.02
N ILE A 162 9.14 11.25 32.35
CA ILE A 162 8.40 12.49 32.59
C ILE A 162 7.22 12.48 31.63
#